data_AF-A0A915DDD6-F1
#
_entry.id   AF-A0A915DDD6-F1
#
_cell.length_a   1.000
_cell.length_b   1.000
_cell.length_c   1.000
_cell.angle_alpha   90.00
_cell.angle_beta   90.00
_cell.angle_gamma   90.00
#
_symmetry.space_group_name_H-M   'P 1'
#
loop_
_entity.id
_entity.type
_entity.pdbx_description
1 polymer ?
#
loop_
_entity_poly.entity_id
_entity_poly.type
_entity_poly.pdbx_seq_one_letter_code
_entity_poly.pdbx_strand_id
1 'polypeptide(L)'
;MPRGKKKQQVFHQHLNQQQPNTFLQPERNDLQRPTNGAKISWSSNSDQVDENSIVQESVDSFDEQQEWNIEPRIVSFVTKQLDYPTDAFKGIPQTDLTRRDTVIQDLVGGLGCWDARHFLHIAEFGYTWESCLAFFLFDTGPYELIFCHAFRGVVLNNIIFVVNGLLLFRLAYILTGSLKEAIISVYIFCWSPASIFFSAVYSESLYMLFTFSAILFLQYEPNNRVRQILVSFILSFAFLTRSNGLTNIGYIGFHIMLEVVLRKSSDGKLEFEELNLNFFLKVFSKLPFLLLCFCIMVLPLRLFGFTVEEKFCTTSAAYQDERVVDYIQNANVSFVLPGNVGNMTWCSKDKDPAILMPAYYTEVQEKYWGVSLFGYWRLRKIPFF
;
A
#
# COMPACT_ATOMS: atom_id res chain seq x y z
N MET A 1 39.46 45.92 17.59
CA MET A 1 39.02 44.59 18.08
C MET A 1 38.57 44.73 19.54
N PRO A 2 37.63 43.92 20.05
CA PRO A 2 36.36 43.46 19.47
C PRO A 2 35.14 44.19 20.11
N ARG A 3 33.91 43.85 19.71
CA ARG A 3 32.69 44.65 19.97
C ARG A 3 31.86 44.25 21.19
N GLY A 4 31.13 45.25 21.69
CA GLY A 4 30.16 45.25 22.78
C GLY A 4 29.11 44.12 22.87
N LYS A 5 28.68 43.89 24.11
CA LYS A 5 27.53 43.07 24.52
C LYS A 5 26.20 43.86 24.43
N LYS A 6 25.09 43.09 24.47
CA LYS A 6 23.68 43.49 24.75
C LYS A 6 22.89 44.16 23.62
N LYS A 7 21.82 43.49 23.18
CA LYS A 7 20.43 43.81 23.61
C LYS A 7 19.52 42.58 23.54
N GLN A 8 18.45 42.64 24.31
CA GLN A 8 17.43 41.62 24.57
C GLN A 8 16.06 42.26 24.26
N GLN A 9 14.99 41.46 24.04
CA GLN A 9 13.60 41.91 23.72
C GLN A 9 13.48 42.56 22.31
N VAL A 10 12.49 42.28 21.45
CA VAL A 10 11.02 42.46 21.49
C VAL A 10 10.43 41.41 20.50
N PHE A 11 9.39 40.61 20.79
CA PHE A 11 7.98 40.99 20.69
C PHE A 11 7.08 40.00 21.46
N HIS A 12 6.34 40.52 22.43
CA HIS A 12 5.11 39.94 22.98
C HIS A 12 4.14 41.13 23.11
N GLN A 13 3.11 41.22 22.26
CA GLN A 13 1.84 41.96 22.45
C GLN A 13 1.16 42.28 21.11
N HIS A 14 0.02 41.64 20.85
CA HIS A 14 -1.26 42.24 20.45
C HIS A 14 -2.30 41.13 20.71
N LEU A 15 -3.01 41.20 21.85
CA LEU A 15 -4.37 41.76 21.98
C LEU A 15 -5.41 40.90 21.23
N ASN A 16 -6.02 39.90 21.89
CA ASN A 16 -7.21 40.00 22.75
C ASN A 16 -8.35 40.86 22.16
N GLN A 17 -9.45 40.20 21.76
CA GLN A 17 -10.81 40.39 22.31
C GLN A 17 -11.85 39.59 21.49
N GLN A 18 -12.55 38.64 22.13
CA GLN A 18 -14.01 38.45 22.07
C GLN A 18 -14.43 37.16 22.80
N GLN A 19 -15.27 37.31 23.83
CA GLN A 19 -16.23 36.32 24.33
C GLN A 19 -17.65 36.93 24.16
N PRO A 20 -18.75 36.29 24.61
CA PRO A 20 -19.50 35.34 23.80
C PRO A 20 -20.95 35.81 23.57
N ASN A 21 -21.46 35.71 22.34
CA ASN A 21 -22.88 35.98 22.09
C ASN A 21 -23.74 34.72 22.24
N THR A 22 -24.78 34.84 23.07
CA THR A 22 -25.74 33.79 23.38
C THR A 22 -27.06 34.09 22.65
N PHE A 23 -27.85 33.05 22.40
CA PHE A 23 -29.23 33.08 21.84
C PHE A 23 -29.40 33.57 20.39
N LEU A 24 -29.91 32.66 19.54
CA LEU A 24 -31.29 32.71 19.05
C LEU A 24 -31.65 31.36 18.40
N GLN A 25 -32.74 30.73 18.85
CA GLN A 25 -33.45 29.70 18.07
C GLN A 25 -34.35 30.40 17.04
N PRO A 26 -34.74 29.69 15.97
CA PRO A 26 -36.17 29.60 15.73
C PRO A 26 -36.67 28.18 15.38
N GLU A 27 -37.74 27.85 16.09
CA GLU A 27 -38.94 27.11 15.70
C GLU A 27 -38.92 25.90 14.75
N ARG A 28 -39.50 24.84 15.29
CA ARG A 28 -40.01 23.63 14.67
C ARG A 28 -41.33 23.95 13.96
N ASN A 29 -41.50 23.53 12.71
CA ASN A 29 -42.81 23.39 12.09
C ASN A 29 -43.04 21.93 11.70
N ASP A 30 -44.08 21.34 12.26
CA ASP A 30 -44.53 19.99 11.95
C ASP A 30 -45.14 19.94 10.54
N LEU A 31 -44.91 18.85 9.80
CA LEU A 31 -45.79 18.42 8.72
C LEU A 31 -45.76 16.88 8.59
N GLN A 32 -46.95 16.31 8.52
CA GLN A 32 -47.21 14.88 8.75
C GLN A 32 -46.96 14.03 7.50
N ARG A 33 -46.67 12.73 7.70
CA ARG A 33 -46.74 11.72 6.63
C ARG A 33 -48.17 11.58 6.10
N PRO A 34 -48.34 11.36 4.79
CA PRO A 34 -49.40 10.52 4.26
C PRO A 34 -48.84 9.15 3.88
N THR A 35 -49.35 8.10 4.53
CA THR A 35 -49.30 6.74 4.00
C THR A 35 -50.32 6.59 2.88
N ASN A 36 -49.95 6.00 1.73
CA ASN A 36 -50.81 5.07 1.00
C ASN A 36 -49.97 4.31 -0.06
N GLY A 37 -50.22 3.01 -0.18
CA GLY A 37 -49.48 2.15 -1.10
C GLY A 37 -50.13 2.03 -2.47
N ALA A 38 -49.32 1.72 -3.48
CA ALA A 38 -49.78 1.21 -4.77
C ALA A 38 -48.90 0.02 -5.16
N LYS A 39 -49.53 -1.15 -5.36
CA LYS A 39 -48.90 -2.29 -6.04
C LYS A 39 -48.69 -1.89 -7.50
N ILE A 40 -47.51 -2.15 -8.05
CA ILE A 40 -47.29 -2.12 -9.51
C ILE A 40 -46.87 -3.53 -9.94
N SER A 41 -47.73 -4.13 -10.76
CA SER A 41 -47.54 -5.42 -11.41
C SER A 41 -46.62 -5.29 -12.62
N TRP A 42 -45.68 -6.21 -12.79
CA TRP A 42 -44.97 -6.37 -14.06
C TRP A 42 -45.77 -7.30 -14.96
N SER A 43 -46.28 -6.76 -16.07
CA SER A 43 -46.93 -7.53 -17.13
C SER A 43 -45.89 -8.16 -18.05
N SER A 44 -46.11 -9.42 -18.38
CA SER A 44 -45.38 -10.18 -19.40
C SER A 44 -45.37 -9.48 -20.76
N ASN A 45 -44.24 -9.57 -21.46
CA ASN A 45 -44.25 -9.74 -22.91
C ASN A 45 -43.29 -10.88 -23.27
N SER A 46 -43.83 -11.87 -23.95
CA SER A 46 -43.13 -13.03 -24.48
C SER A 46 -42.70 -12.78 -25.92
N ASP A 47 -41.50 -13.21 -26.27
CA ASP A 47 -41.18 -13.69 -27.63
C ASP A 47 -40.37 -14.99 -27.50
N GLN A 48 -40.63 -15.95 -28.38
CA GLN A 48 -40.21 -17.35 -28.25
C GLN A 48 -38.85 -17.68 -28.91
N VAL A 49 -38.48 -18.97 -28.77
CA VAL A 49 -37.42 -19.76 -29.43
C VAL A 49 -36.08 -19.77 -28.66
N ASP A 50 -35.51 -20.90 -28.23
CA ASP A 50 -35.89 -22.32 -28.45
C ASP A 50 -35.73 -23.21 -27.20
N GLU A 51 -36.37 -24.38 -27.19
CA GLU A 51 -36.11 -25.48 -26.24
C GLU A 51 -35.24 -26.55 -26.93
N ASN A 52 -34.07 -26.91 -26.37
CA ASN A 52 -33.51 -28.28 -26.36
C ASN A 52 -32.10 -28.34 -25.74
N SER A 53 -32.00 -28.69 -24.46
CA SER A 53 -30.96 -29.58 -23.92
C SER A 53 -31.18 -29.83 -22.43
N ILE A 54 -31.76 -30.99 -22.12
CA ILE A 54 -31.90 -31.50 -20.76
C ILE A 54 -30.59 -32.20 -20.38
N VAL A 55 -29.97 -31.79 -19.27
CA VAL A 55 -29.03 -32.63 -18.51
C VAL A 55 -29.43 -32.54 -17.04
N GLN A 56 -29.57 -33.70 -16.41
CA GLN A 56 -30.08 -33.84 -15.05
C GLN A 56 -28.98 -33.51 -14.02
N GLU A 57 -29.24 -32.59 -13.09
CA GLU A 57 -28.48 -32.51 -11.84
C GLU A 57 -29.01 -33.54 -10.84
N SER A 58 -28.11 -34.35 -10.29
CA SER A 58 -28.41 -35.31 -9.23
C SER A 58 -28.41 -34.62 -7.86
N VAL A 59 -29.49 -34.80 -7.10
CA VAL A 59 -29.61 -34.32 -5.72
C VAL A 59 -29.04 -35.38 -4.78
N ASP A 60 -27.82 -35.14 -4.27
CA ASP A 60 -27.27 -35.95 -3.18
C ASP A 60 -27.84 -35.52 -1.82
N SER A 61 -28.07 -36.51 -0.97
CA SER A 61 -28.85 -36.40 0.26
C SER A 61 -28.03 -35.88 1.44
N PHE A 62 -28.66 -35.04 2.27
CA PHE A 62 -28.16 -34.65 3.58
C PHE A 62 -28.39 -35.79 4.59
N ASP A 63 -27.31 -36.33 5.17
CA ASP A 63 -27.39 -37.15 6.39
C ASP A 63 -27.05 -36.29 7.62
N GLU A 64 -27.98 -36.19 8.56
CA GLU A 64 -27.79 -35.52 9.85
C GLU A 64 -27.15 -36.48 10.87
N GLN A 65 -25.89 -36.25 11.25
CA GLN A 65 -25.40 -36.48 12.62
C GLN A 65 -23.94 -36.00 12.81
N GLN A 66 -23.76 -34.87 13.52
CA GLN A 66 -22.46 -34.55 14.13
C GLN A 66 -22.68 -33.77 15.44
N GLU A 67 -22.41 -34.44 16.57
CA GLU A 67 -22.50 -33.84 17.91
C GLU A 67 -21.40 -32.79 18.13
N TRP A 68 -21.80 -31.59 18.55
CA TRP A 68 -20.88 -30.52 18.89
C TRP A 68 -20.44 -30.63 20.35
N ASN A 69 -19.28 -31.25 20.58
CA ASN A 69 -18.58 -31.12 21.86
C ASN A 69 -18.04 -29.68 22.03
N ILE A 70 -18.53 -28.96 23.04
CA ILE A 70 -18.22 -27.55 23.30
C ILE A 70 -17.39 -27.43 24.58
N GLU A 71 -16.06 -27.32 24.44
CA GLU A 71 -15.15 -26.47 25.24
C GLU A 71 -13.69 -26.64 24.77
N PRO A 72 -12.77 -25.65 24.92
CA PRO A 72 -12.97 -24.24 25.21
C PRO A 72 -12.44 -23.35 24.05
N ARG A 73 -13.30 -23.02 23.06
CA ARG A 73 -12.94 -22.22 21.86
C ARG A 73 -12.88 -20.69 22.08
N ILE A 74 -12.58 -20.22 23.29
CA ILE A 74 -12.67 -18.77 23.61
C ILE A 74 -11.47 -17.98 23.05
N VAL A 75 -10.30 -18.59 22.88
CA VAL A 75 -9.09 -17.90 22.37
C VAL A 75 -9.07 -17.78 20.84
N SER A 76 -9.78 -18.65 20.10
CA SER A 76 -9.67 -18.70 18.63
C SER A 76 -10.58 -17.72 17.88
N PHE A 77 -11.39 -16.91 18.56
CA PHE A 77 -12.48 -16.16 17.90
C PHE A 77 -12.03 -14.86 17.20
N VAL A 78 -10.83 -14.35 17.53
CA VAL A 78 -10.32 -13.06 17.00
C VAL A 78 -9.25 -13.26 15.91
N THR A 79 -8.47 -14.34 15.99
CA THR A 79 -7.30 -14.60 15.15
C THR A 79 -7.56 -15.64 14.05
N LYS A 80 -8.51 -16.55 14.30
CA LYS A 80 -9.01 -17.52 13.32
C LYS A 80 -10.19 -16.89 12.58
N GLN A 81 -9.88 -15.85 11.80
CA GLN A 81 -10.79 -15.34 10.78
C GLN A 81 -11.27 -16.55 9.96
N LEU A 82 -12.59 -16.71 9.77
CA LEU A 82 -13.11 -17.77 8.92
C LEU A 82 -12.53 -17.54 7.53
N ASP A 83 -11.55 -18.36 7.13
CA ASP A 83 -11.05 -18.45 5.76
C ASP A 83 -12.21 -19.02 4.93
N TYR A 84 -13.11 -18.14 4.50
CA TYR A 84 -14.06 -18.42 3.44
C TYR A 84 -13.27 -18.92 2.22
N PRO A 85 -13.82 -19.86 1.43
CA PRO A 85 -13.14 -20.38 0.25
C PRO A 85 -12.88 -19.23 -0.72
N THR A 86 -11.62 -18.77 -0.74
CA THR A 86 -11.11 -17.76 -1.64
C THR A 86 -10.10 -18.41 -2.58
N ASP A 87 -10.09 -17.94 -3.83
CA ASP A 87 -9.13 -18.35 -4.85
C ASP A 87 -7.73 -17.72 -4.64
N ALA A 88 -7.53 -17.04 -3.49
CA ALA A 88 -6.27 -16.44 -3.11
C ALA A 88 -5.18 -17.51 -2.96
N PHE A 89 -3.97 -17.17 -3.42
CA PHE A 89 -2.79 -18.02 -3.33
C PHE A 89 -2.59 -18.56 -1.90
N LYS A 90 -2.35 -19.87 -1.74
CA LYS A 90 -2.36 -20.53 -0.42
C LYS A 90 -0.98 -20.78 0.20
N GLY A 91 0.11 -20.50 -0.51
CA GLY A 91 1.46 -20.89 -0.07
C GLY A 91 1.74 -22.37 -0.30
N ILE A 92 3.01 -22.75 -0.14
CA ILE A 92 3.39 -24.17 0.01
C ILE A 92 2.96 -24.60 1.43
N PRO A 93 2.19 -25.69 1.59
CA PRO A 93 1.76 -26.14 2.92
C PRO A 93 2.96 -26.65 3.73
N GLN A 94 3.05 -26.24 5.00
CA GLN A 94 4.05 -26.78 5.92
C GLN A 94 3.59 -28.16 6.43
N THR A 95 4.36 -29.20 6.13
CA THR A 95 4.05 -30.60 6.48
C THR A 95 4.33 -30.91 7.95
N ASP A 96 5.38 -30.32 8.52
CA ASP A 96 5.92 -30.66 9.85
C ASP A 96 5.73 -29.52 10.85
N LEU A 97 4.47 -29.18 11.13
CA LEU A 97 4.13 -28.19 12.16
C LEU A 97 4.48 -28.70 13.56
N THR A 98 5.46 -28.09 14.22
CA THR A 98 5.67 -28.38 15.65
C THR A 98 4.52 -27.81 16.46
N ARG A 99 4.34 -28.29 17.71
CA ARG A 99 3.33 -27.74 18.64
C ARG A 99 3.47 -26.22 18.87
N ARG A 100 4.67 -25.65 18.65
CA ARG A 100 4.87 -24.19 18.70
C ARG A 100 4.32 -23.53 17.44
N ASP A 101 4.55 -24.10 16.27
CA ASP A 101 4.05 -23.59 14.99
C ASP A 101 2.53 -23.67 14.92
N THR A 102 1.90 -24.70 15.48
CA THR A 102 0.42 -24.75 15.64
C THR A 102 -0.10 -23.58 16.47
N VAL A 103 0.54 -23.27 17.61
CA VAL A 103 0.14 -22.14 18.47
C VAL A 103 0.38 -20.79 17.77
N ILE A 104 1.47 -20.65 17.02
CA ILE A 104 1.71 -19.46 16.18
C ILE A 104 0.61 -19.34 15.12
N GLN A 105 0.28 -20.43 14.42
CA GLN A 105 -0.74 -20.45 13.38
C GLN A 105 -2.13 -20.11 13.92
N ASP A 106 -2.50 -20.59 15.11
CA ASP A 106 -3.76 -20.22 15.76
C ASP A 106 -3.78 -18.75 16.24
N LEU A 107 -2.62 -18.14 16.56
CA LEU A 107 -2.52 -16.75 17.04
C LEU A 107 -2.32 -15.71 15.94
N VAL A 108 -1.58 -16.01 14.87
CA VAL A 108 -1.26 -15.05 13.79
C VAL A 108 -1.57 -15.56 12.38
N GLY A 109 -2.17 -16.75 12.23
CA GLY A 109 -2.49 -17.33 10.93
C GLY A 109 -3.38 -16.45 10.05
N GLY A 110 -4.42 -15.82 10.62
CA GLY A 110 -5.27 -14.87 9.91
C GLY A 110 -4.54 -13.61 9.42
N LEU A 111 -3.46 -13.21 10.11
CA LEU A 111 -2.58 -12.10 9.70
C LEU A 111 -1.58 -12.50 8.60
N GLY A 112 -1.56 -13.78 8.23
CA GLY A 112 -0.85 -14.34 7.08
C GLY A 112 -1.78 -14.73 5.92
N CYS A 113 -3.03 -14.26 5.88
CA CYS A 113 -3.98 -14.52 4.79
C CYS A 113 -3.88 -13.47 3.66
N TRP A 114 -4.61 -13.72 2.55
CA TRP A 114 -4.58 -12.89 1.33
C TRP A 114 -3.17 -12.77 0.73
N ASP A 115 -2.79 -11.60 0.20
CA ASP A 115 -1.48 -11.39 -0.44
C ASP A 115 -0.30 -11.49 0.53
N ALA A 116 -0.53 -11.48 1.86
CA ALA A 116 0.51 -11.76 2.85
C ALA A 116 1.18 -13.12 2.60
N ARG A 117 0.46 -14.09 2.01
CA ARG A 117 1.01 -15.39 1.60
C ARG A 117 2.09 -15.27 0.51
N HIS A 118 2.01 -14.28 -0.38
CA HIS A 118 3.08 -14.01 -1.33
C HIS A 118 4.32 -13.44 -0.65
N PHE A 119 4.17 -12.51 0.30
CA PHE A 119 5.30 -11.98 1.07
C PHE A 119 5.98 -13.07 1.93
N LEU A 120 5.20 -13.94 2.57
CA LEU A 120 5.72 -15.08 3.32
C LEU A 120 6.45 -16.08 2.43
N HIS A 121 5.86 -16.41 1.29
CA HIS A 121 6.47 -17.31 0.30
C HIS A 121 7.81 -16.74 -0.22
N ILE A 122 7.86 -15.46 -0.56
CA ILE A 122 9.10 -14.80 -1.02
C ILE A 122 10.14 -14.73 0.12
N ALA A 123 9.72 -14.56 1.37
CA ALA A 123 10.63 -14.54 2.52
C ALA A 123 11.22 -15.93 2.86
N GLU A 124 10.54 -17.03 2.54
CA GLU A 124 11.00 -18.40 2.83
C GLU A 124 11.70 -19.07 1.63
N PHE A 125 11.19 -18.89 0.40
CA PHE A 125 11.65 -19.58 -0.81
C PHE A 125 12.21 -18.62 -1.88
N GLY A 126 12.12 -17.31 -1.67
CA GLY A 126 12.44 -16.31 -2.68
C GLY A 126 11.43 -16.25 -3.84
N TYR A 127 11.82 -15.59 -4.92
CA TYR A 127 11.04 -15.50 -6.15
C TYR A 127 11.11 -16.83 -6.94
N THR A 128 10.10 -17.69 -6.77
CA THR A 128 10.00 -19.03 -7.40
C THR A 128 9.16 -19.08 -8.68
N TRP A 129 8.21 -18.17 -8.88
CA TRP A 129 7.41 -18.14 -10.11
C TRP A 129 6.95 -16.71 -10.41
N GLU A 130 6.49 -16.51 -11.64
CA GLU A 130 6.21 -15.20 -12.21
C GLU A 130 5.23 -14.33 -11.37
N SER A 131 4.18 -14.90 -10.78
CA SER A 131 3.25 -14.09 -9.95
C SER A 131 3.87 -13.52 -8.67
N CYS A 132 4.97 -14.08 -8.15
CA CYS A 132 5.70 -13.46 -7.04
C CYS A 132 6.29 -12.10 -7.42
N LEU A 133 6.61 -11.87 -8.71
CA LEU A 133 7.24 -10.64 -9.20
C LEU A 133 6.37 -9.39 -9.00
N ALA A 134 5.07 -9.55 -8.77
CA ALA A 134 4.16 -8.46 -8.40
C ALA A 134 4.47 -7.85 -7.02
N PHE A 135 5.11 -8.59 -6.13
CA PHE A 135 5.33 -8.21 -4.73
C PHE A 135 6.78 -7.83 -4.50
N PHE A 136 7.03 -6.57 -4.20
CA PHE A 136 8.38 -6.07 -3.95
C PHE A 136 8.75 -6.30 -2.48
N LEU A 137 9.61 -7.31 -2.26
CA LEU A 137 10.26 -7.56 -0.99
C LEU A 137 11.77 -7.56 -1.27
N PHE A 138 12.44 -6.46 -0.91
CA PHE A 138 13.89 -6.45 -0.97
C PHE A 138 14.43 -7.33 0.16
N ASP A 139 15.04 -8.45 -0.21
CA ASP A 139 15.64 -9.37 0.75
C ASP A 139 16.72 -8.63 1.56
N THR A 140 16.63 -8.73 2.88
CA THR A 140 17.58 -8.13 3.82
C THR A 140 18.61 -9.14 4.34
N GLY A 141 18.63 -10.35 3.78
CA GLY A 141 19.70 -11.32 3.94
C GLY A 141 19.43 -12.37 5.02
N PRO A 142 20.42 -13.26 5.26
CA PRO A 142 20.23 -14.49 6.02
C PRO A 142 20.15 -14.24 7.53
N TYR A 143 18.97 -13.86 8.02
CA TYR A 143 18.67 -13.79 9.44
C TYR A 143 18.19 -15.16 9.96
N GLU A 144 19.11 -16.11 10.12
CA GLU A 144 18.79 -17.47 10.59
C GLU A 144 18.22 -17.52 12.03
N LEU A 145 18.30 -16.43 12.80
CA LEU A 145 17.81 -16.38 14.18
C LEU A 145 16.32 -15.98 14.29
N ILE A 146 15.56 -16.86 14.97
CA ILE A 146 14.27 -16.63 15.68
C ILE A 146 12.96 -16.81 14.87
N PHE A 147 12.37 -18.02 14.94
CA PHE A 147 10.94 -18.31 14.72
C PHE A 147 10.38 -18.12 13.28
N CYS A 148 9.17 -18.66 13.06
CA CYS A 148 8.37 -18.58 11.83
C CYS A 148 8.32 -17.15 11.23
N HIS A 149 8.53 -17.03 9.91
CA HIS A 149 8.52 -15.75 9.17
C HIS A 149 7.26 -14.92 9.43
N ALA A 150 6.09 -15.56 9.59
CA ALA A 150 4.83 -14.88 9.88
C ALA A 150 4.83 -14.13 11.23
N PHE A 151 5.34 -14.77 12.27
CA PHE A 151 5.44 -14.12 13.59
C PHE A 151 6.40 -12.92 13.56
N ARG A 152 7.55 -13.05 12.89
CA ARG A 152 8.50 -11.95 12.70
C ARG A 152 7.85 -10.78 11.97
N GLY A 153 7.18 -11.06 10.85
CA GLY A 153 6.52 -10.06 10.02
C GLY A 153 5.44 -9.29 10.78
N VAL A 154 4.56 -9.98 11.51
CA VAL A 154 3.52 -9.36 12.33
C VAL A 154 4.12 -8.47 13.43
N VAL A 155 5.12 -8.97 14.18
CA VAL A 155 5.76 -8.19 15.26
C VAL A 155 6.46 -6.95 14.70
N LEU A 156 7.25 -7.10 13.63
CA LEU A 156 7.94 -6.00 12.96
C LEU A 156 6.96 -4.95 12.45
N ASN A 157 5.90 -5.36 11.76
CA ASN A 157 4.91 -4.44 11.21
C ASN A 157 4.13 -3.71 12.30
N ASN A 158 3.82 -4.35 13.42
CA ASN A 158 3.19 -3.68 14.58
C ASN A 158 4.13 -2.64 15.24
N ILE A 159 5.42 -2.96 15.39
CA ILE A 159 6.42 -1.98 15.89
C ILE A 159 6.49 -0.77 14.95
N ILE A 160 6.57 -1.01 13.65
CA ILE A 160 6.61 0.05 12.63
C ILE A 160 5.29 0.83 12.60
N PHE A 161 4.13 0.19 12.78
CA PHE A 161 2.82 0.84 12.86
C PHE A 161 2.74 1.84 14.02
N VAL A 162 3.28 1.51 15.20
CA VAL A 162 3.41 2.45 16.32
C VAL A 162 4.33 3.63 15.96
N VAL A 163 5.48 3.37 15.33
CA VAL A 163 6.38 4.45 14.85
C VAL A 163 5.68 5.35 13.83
N ASN A 164 4.88 4.78 12.92
CA ASN A 164 4.08 5.53 11.96
C ASN A 164 3.03 6.42 12.63
N GLY A 165 2.39 5.96 13.70
CA GLY A 165 1.52 6.80 14.53
C GLY A 165 2.26 8.01 15.14
N LEU A 166 3.49 7.82 15.63
CA LEU A 166 4.32 8.91 16.14
C LEU A 166 4.79 9.89 15.05
N LEU A 167 5.09 9.40 13.85
CA LEU A 167 5.42 10.23 12.70
C LEU A 167 4.20 11.02 12.21
N LEU A 168 3.03 10.38 12.12
CA LEU A 168 1.76 11.02 11.76
C LEU A 168 1.38 12.13 12.75
N PHE A 169 1.51 11.86 14.06
CA PHE A 169 1.33 12.88 15.10
C PHE A 169 2.19 14.12 14.84
N ARG A 170 3.48 13.91 14.58
CA ARG A 170 4.45 15.00 14.37
C ARG A 170 4.18 15.77 13.08
N LEU A 171 3.81 15.08 12.01
CA LEU A 171 3.40 15.69 10.73
C LEU A 171 2.12 16.52 10.89
N ALA A 172 1.08 15.96 11.50
CA ALA A 172 -0.19 16.65 11.74
C ALA A 172 -0.01 17.89 12.64
N TYR A 173 0.84 17.79 13.66
CA TYR A 173 1.16 18.93 14.53
C TYR A 173 1.92 20.05 13.81
N ILE A 174 2.87 19.70 12.92
CA ILE A 174 3.59 20.69 12.09
C ILE A 174 2.64 21.39 11.10
N LEU A 175 1.69 20.65 10.52
CA LEU A 175 0.76 21.16 9.52
C LEU A 175 -0.36 22.04 10.11
N THR A 176 -0.90 21.67 11.27
CA THR A 176 -2.08 22.34 11.88
C THR A 176 -1.72 23.29 13.02
N GLY A 177 -0.58 23.10 13.69
CA GLY A 177 -0.25 23.75 14.96
C GLY A 177 -1.14 23.31 16.14
N SER A 178 -2.10 22.41 15.93
CA SER A 178 -3.14 22.03 16.88
C SER A 178 -2.83 20.66 17.49
N LEU A 179 -2.46 20.65 18.78
CA LEU A 179 -2.22 19.40 19.52
C LEU A 179 -3.45 18.48 19.50
N LYS A 180 -4.65 19.07 19.59
CA LYS A 180 -5.91 18.30 19.58
C LYS A 180 -6.10 17.57 18.25
N GLU A 181 -5.89 18.25 17.12
CA GLU A 181 -6.02 17.63 15.79
C GLU A 181 -4.95 16.57 15.56
N ALA A 182 -3.70 16.83 15.95
CA ALA A 182 -2.62 15.84 15.85
C ALA A 182 -2.92 14.55 16.63
N ILE A 183 -3.51 14.65 17.83
CA ILE A 183 -3.95 13.49 18.62
C ILE A 183 -5.12 12.77 17.93
N ILE A 184 -6.14 13.49 17.46
CA ILE A 184 -7.31 12.89 16.78
C ILE A 184 -6.88 12.15 15.50
N SER A 185 -5.96 12.70 14.71
CA SER A 185 -5.44 12.04 13.51
C SER A 185 -4.84 10.67 13.81
N VAL A 186 -4.11 10.51 14.92
CA VAL A 186 -3.56 9.22 15.34
C VAL A 186 -4.67 8.27 15.80
N TYR A 187 -5.66 8.72 16.56
CA TYR A 187 -6.78 7.87 16.95
C TYR A 187 -7.57 7.33 15.75
N ILE A 188 -7.90 8.20 14.78
CA ILE A 188 -8.58 7.80 13.54
C ILE A 188 -7.73 6.79 12.75
N PHE A 189 -6.42 7.03 12.66
CA PHE A 189 -5.48 6.11 12.02
C PHE A 189 -5.42 4.75 12.73
N CYS A 190 -5.32 4.71 14.06
CA CYS A 190 -5.27 3.46 14.82
C CYS A 190 -6.59 2.67 14.79
N TRP A 191 -7.74 3.35 14.70
CA TRP A 191 -9.07 2.72 14.70
C TRP A 191 -9.68 2.50 13.30
N SER A 192 -8.96 2.88 12.23
CA SER A 192 -9.38 2.60 10.86
C SER A 192 -9.46 1.08 10.62
N PRO A 193 -10.54 0.55 10.01
CA PRO A 193 -10.62 -0.87 9.64
C PRO A 193 -9.48 -1.32 8.71
N ALA A 194 -8.93 -0.40 7.91
CA ALA A 194 -7.79 -0.67 7.04
C ALA A 194 -6.47 -0.94 7.82
N SER A 195 -6.41 -0.63 9.12
CA SER A 195 -5.18 -0.79 9.90
C SER A 195 -4.79 -2.23 10.20
N ILE A 196 -5.65 -3.20 9.84
CA ILE A 196 -5.26 -4.61 9.75
C ILE A 196 -4.12 -4.83 8.75
N PHE A 197 -4.05 -4.09 7.63
CA PHE A 197 -2.96 -4.18 6.65
C PHE A 197 -1.61 -3.66 7.19
N PHE A 198 -1.64 -2.83 8.24
CA PHE A 198 -0.43 -2.42 8.96
C PHE A 198 0.01 -3.40 10.06
N SER A 199 -0.82 -4.40 10.36
CA SER A 199 -0.60 -5.42 11.39
C SER A 199 -0.30 -6.80 10.80
N ALA A 200 -0.86 -7.11 9.63
CA ALA A 200 -0.61 -8.31 8.84
C ALA A 200 0.75 -8.28 8.12
N VAL A 201 1.20 -9.40 7.54
CA VAL A 201 2.52 -9.52 6.88
C VAL A 201 2.51 -8.90 5.48
N TYR A 202 2.43 -7.58 5.46
CA TYR A 202 2.24 -6.70 4.30
C TYR A 202 3.33 -5.62 4.26
N SER A 203 3.65 -5.05 3.09
CA SER A 203 4.71 -4.03 2.97
C SER A 203 4.26 -2.61 3.33
N GLU A 204 2.96 -2.42 3.58
CA GLU A 204 2.26 -1.16 3.87
C GLU A 204 2.86 -0.39 5.05
N SER A 205 3.25 -1.07 6.13
CA SER A 205 3.86 -0.43 7.30
C SER A 205 5.24 0.15 6.98
N LEU A 206 6.09 -0.58 6.25
CA LEU A 206 7.40 -0.10 5.80
C LEU A 206 7.26 1.03 4.76
N TYR A 207 6.34 0.88 3.81
CA TYR A 207 6.03 1.90 2.81
C TYR A 207 5.67 3.24 3.47
N MET A 208 4.79 3.19 4.47
CA MET A 208 4.35 4.36 5.23
C MET A 208 5.49 4.96 6.07
N LEU A 209 6.35 4.13 6.68
CA LEU A 209 7.51 4.59 7.44
C LEU A 209 8.45 5.45 6.61
N PHE A 210 8.84 4.96 5.43
CA PHE A 210 9.69 5.72 4.52
C PHE A 210 8.97 6.97 3.98
N THR A 211 7.68 6.85 3.63
CA THR A 211 6.89 7.99 3.12
C THR A 211 6.73 9.11 4.15
N PHE A 212 6.32 8.80 5.38
CA PHE A 212 6.18 9.79 6.45
C PHE A 212 7.53 10.37 6.88
N SER A 213 8.59 9.55 6.93
CA SER A 213 9.95 10.05 7.21
C SER A 213 10.41 11.04 6.13
N ALA A 214 10.22 10.71 4.84
CA ALA A 214 10.54 11.58 3.71
C ALA A 214 9.80 12.93 3.79
N ILE A 215 8.47 12.90 4.03
CA ILE A 215 7.66 14.12 4.18
C ILE A 215 8.13 14.93 5.39
N LEU A 216 8.39 14.29 6.54
CA LEU A 216 8.80 14.98 7.76
C LEU A 216 10.15 15.70 7.59
N PHE A 217 11.12 15.05 6.95
CA PHE A 217 12.38 15.70 6.59
C PHE A 217 12.13 16.89 5.66
N LEU A 218 11.33 16.70 4.60
CA LEU A 218 11.01 17.75 3.62
C LEU A 218 10.37 18.99 4.26
N GLN A 219 9.46 18.81 5.23
CA GLN A 219 8.81 19.92 5.95
C GLN A 219 9.77 20.74 6.82
N TYR A 220 10.84 20.15 7.37
CA TYR A 220 11.75 20.89 8.26
C TYR A 220 12.61 21.94 7.54
N GLU A 221 13.08 21.67 6.32
CA GLU A 221 13.82 22.64 5.50
C GLU A 221 13.49 22.42 4.01
N PRO A 222 12.33 22.92 3.53
CA PRO A 222 11.84 22.59 2.20
C PRO A 222 12.74 23.08 1.06
N ASN A 223 13.52 24.14 1.28
CA ASN A 223 14.38 24.76 0.27
C ASN A 223 15.82 24.17 0.24
N ASN A 224 16.16 23.24 1.13
CA ASN A 224 17.51 22.68 1.23
C ASN A 224 17.70 21.55 0.20
N ARG A 225 18.50 21.79 -0.84
CA ARG A 225 18.78 20.82 -1.93
C ARG A 225 19.43 19.52 -1.44
N VAL A 226 20.36 19.59 -0.49
CA VAL A 226 21.00 18.40 0.07
C VAL A 226 19.95 17.55 0.79
N ARG A 227 19.01 18.18 1.50
CA ARG A 227 17.89 17.47 2.14
C ARG A 227 16.92 16.89 1.12
N GLN A 228 16.59 17.60 0.03
CA GLN A 228 15.75 17.06 -1.05
C GLN A 228 16.39 15.82 -1.72
N ILE A 229 17.72 15.81 -1.88
CA ILE A 229 18.47 14.61 -2.32
C ILE A 229 18.34 13.46 -1.30
N LEU A 230 18.55 13.72 0.00
CA LEU A 230 18.36 12.71 1.05
C LEU A 230 16.92 12.17 1.10
N VAL A 231 15.91 13.03 0.94
CA VAL A 231 14.51 12.64 0.82
C VAL A 231 14.30 11.73 -0.39
N SER A 232 14.99 11.98 -1.51
CA SER A 232 14.92 11.11 -2.71
C SER A 232 15.45 9.69 -2.44
N PHE A 233 16.51 9.56 -1.63
CA PHE A 233 16.99 8.26 -1.15
C PHE A 233 16.00 7.60 -0.17
N ILE A 234 15.34 8.33 0.73
CA ILE A 234 14.31 7.75 1.61
C ILE A 234 13.11 7.27 0.78
N LEU A 235 12.72 8.02 -0.24
CA LEU A 235 11.63 7.66 -1.15
C LEU A 235 11.95 6.45 -2.05
N SER A 236 13.24 6.18 -2.36
CA SER A 236 13.60 4.96 -3.08
C SER A 236 13.30 3.70 -2.28
N PHE A 237 13.50 3.72 -0.94
CA PHE A 237 13.08 2.62 -0.07
C PHE A 237 11.56 2.47 -0.01
N ALA A 238 10.79 3.57 -0.02
CA ALA A 238 9.34 3.48 -0.17
C ALA A 238 8.97 2.78 -1.51
N PHE A 239 9.64 3.14 -2.60
CA PHE A 239 9.40 2.55 -3.92
C PHE A 239 9.83 1.08 -4.03
N LEU A 240 10.91 0.69 -3.35
CA LEU A 240 11.33 -0.71 -3.20
C LEU A 240 10.36 -1.58 -2.39
N THR A 241 9.50 -0.99 -1.55
CA THR A 241 8.46 -1.75 -0.81
C THR A 241 7.15 -1.88 -1.59
N ARG A 242 6.83 -0.91 -2.46
CA ARG A 242 5.60 -0.86 -3.27
C ARG A 242 5.79 0.02 -4.51
N SER A 243 5.23 -0.42 -5.63
CA SER A 243 5.09 0.36 -6.87
C SER A 243 4.44 1.73 -6.68
N ASN A 244 3.50 1.87 -5.73
CA ASN A 244 2.91 3.16 -5.34
C ASN A 244 3.95 4.20 -4.87
N GLY A 245 5.16 3.81 -4.48
CA GLY A 245 6.22 4.75 -4.12
C GLY A 245 6.64 5.68 -5.26
N LEU A 246 6.34 5.32 -6.51
CA LEU A 246 6.52 6.21 -7.65
C LEU A 246 5.84 7.57 -7.46
N THR A 247 4.60 7.59 -6.94
CA THR A 247 3.85 8.85 -6.79
C THR A 247 4.45 9.79 -5.76
N ASN A 248 5.31 9.29 -4.86
CA ASN A 248 5.93 10.09 -3.82
C ASN A 248 6.92 11.14 -4.36
N ILE A 249 7.42 11.01 -5.59
CA ILE A 249 8.19 12.10 -6.23
C ILE A 249 7.38 13.41 -6.31
N GLY A 250 6.03 13.30 -6.32
CA GLY A 250 5.10 14.42 -6.25
C GLY A 250 5.30 15.31 -5.01
N TYR A 251 5.80 14.80 -3.88
CA TYR A 251 6.12 15.64 -2.72
C TYR A 251 7.30 16.60 -3.02
N ILE A 252 8.37 16.10 -3.63
CA ILE A 252 9.50 16.94 -4.04
C ILE A 252 9.07 17.89 -5.18
N GLY A 253 8.33 17.36 -6.16
CA GLY A 253 7.75 18.12 -7.27
C GLY A 253 6.87 19.27 -6.80
N PHE A 254 6.04 19.07 -5.76
CA PHE A 254 5.17 20.10 -5.18
C PHE A 254 5.98 21.24 -4.55
N HIS A 255 7.02 20.94 -3.76
CA HIS A 255 7.86 22.00 -3.18
C HIS A 255 8.64 22.77 -4.27
N ILE A 256 9.13 22.08 -5.31
CA ILE A 256 9.77 22.74 -6.46
C ILE A 256 8.76 23.59 -7.25
N MET A 257 7.52 23.12 -7.43
CA MET A 257 6.44 23.87 -8.05
C MET A 257 6.15 25.15 -7.26
N LEU A 258 6.09 25.09 -5.92
CA LEU A 258 5.91 26.28 -5.08
C LEU A 258 7.05 27.30 -5.27
N GLU A 259 8.30 26.87 -5.42
CA GLU A 259 9.43 27.77 -5.72
C GLU A 259 9.33 28.47 -7.10
N VAL A 260 8.61 27.88 -8.05
CA VAL A 260 8.42 28.42 -9.41
C VAL A 260 7.18 29.33 -9.46
N VAL A 261 6.10 28.91 -8.81
CA VAL A 261 4.79 29.58 -8.82
C VAL A 261 4.72 30.75 -7.84
N LEU A 262 5.47 30.72 -6.74
CA LEU A 262 5.45 31.79 -5.73
C LEU A 262 6.73 32.64 -5.78
N ARG A 263 6.54 33.96 -5.86
CA ARG A 263 7.59 34.96 -5.65
C ARG A 263 7.45 35.61 -4.28
N LYS A 264 8.58 35.98 -3.67
CA LYS A 264 8.59 36.81 -2.47
C LYS A 264 8.72 38.28 -2.91
N SER A 265 7.68 39.06 -2.63
CA SER A 265 7.64 40.50 -2.88
C SER A 265 8.63 41.26 -2.00
N SER A 266 8.92 42.53 -2.33
CA SER A 266 9.79 43.41 -1.52
C SER A 266 9.32 43.50 -0.07
N ASP A 267 8.00 43.47 0.12
CA ASP A 267 7.32 43.60 1.41
C ASP A 267 7.27 42.26 2.17
N GLY A 268 7.94 41.22 1.65
CA GLY A 268 7.99 39.88 2.22
C GLY A 268 6.75 39.02 2.00
N LYS A 269 5.68 39.58 1.41
CA LYS A 269 4.46 38.85 1.01
C LYS A 269 4.78 37.82 -0.07
N LEU A 270 4.05 36.70 -0.05
CA LEU A 270 4.05 35.71 -1.13
C LEU A 270 3.02 36.14 -2.18
N GLU A 271 3.48 36.25 -3.42
CA GLU A 271 2.67 36.59 -4.59
C GLU A 271 2.82 35.47 -5.63
N PHE A 272 1.83 35.34 -6.52
CA PHE A 272 1.95 34.44 -7.67
C PHE A 272 2.86 35.05 -8.75
N GLU A 273 3.69 34.21 -9.37
CA GLU A 273 4.49 34.57 -10.53
C GLU A 273 3.58 34.67 -11.77
N GLU A 274 3.77 35.72 -12.58
CA GLU A 274 3.08 35.89 -13.85
C GLU A 274 3.60 34.90 -14.92
N LEU A 275 2.70 34.42 -15.78
CA LEU A 275 3.02 33.48 -16.87
C LEU A 275 3.78 34.19 -18.01
N ASN A 276 5.07 34.47 -17.77
CA ASN A 276 5.98 35.14 -18.68
C ASN A 276 7.23 34.28 -18.99
N LEU A 277 8.17 34.81 -19.77
CA LEU A 277 9.41 34.08 -20.12
C LEU A 277 10.24 33.69 -18.87
N ASN A 278 10.24 34.50 -17.81
CA ASN A 278 10.97 34.20 -16.58
C ASN A 278 10.36 33.01 -15.82
N PHE A 279 9.03 32.85 -15.85
CA PHE A 279 8.36 31.65 -15.32
C PHE A 279 8.86 30.39 -16.04
N PHE A 280 8.89 30.37 -17.38
CA PHE A 280 9.41 29.23 -18.13
C PHE A 280 10.90 29.00 -17.88
N LEU A 281 11.73 30.05 -17.81
CA LEU A 281 13.14 29.92 -17.44
C LEU A 281 13.33 29.35 -16.03
N LYS A 282 12.48 29.69 -15.06
CA LYS A 282 12.45 29.05 -13.73
C LYS A 282 12.09 27.56 -13.85
N VAL A 283 11.06 27.18 -14.60
CA VAL A 283 10.71 25.77 -14.85
C VAL A 283 11.90 25.00 -15.42
N PHE A 284 12.50 25.47 -16.52
CA PHE A 284 13.64 24.83 -17.16
C PHE A 284 14.89 24.79 -16.26
N SER A 285 15.10 25.78 -15.39
CA SER A 285 16.19 25.79 -14.41
C SER A 285 16.00 24.74 -13.30
N LYS A 286 14.76 24.46 -12.88
CA LYS A 286 14.47 23.48 -11.81
C LYS A 286 14.30 22.05 -12.31
N LEU A 287 13.89 21.86 -13.57
CA LEU A 287 13.61 20.55 -14.17
C LEU A 287 14.78 19.56 -14.05
N PRO A 288 16.06 19.91 -14.33
CA PRO A 288 17.19 19.00 -14.17
C PRO A 288 17.37 18.48 -12.73
N PHE A 289 17.05 19.31 -11.72
CA PHE A 289 17.15 18.90 -10.33
C PHE A 289 16.01 17.95 -9.92
N LEU A 290 14.78 18.18 -10.43
CA LEU A 290 13.67 17.23 -10.24
C LEU A 290 13.97 15.88 -10.92
N LEU A 291 14.52 15.90 -12.13
CA LEU A 291 14.97 14.70 -12.84
C LEU A 291 16.08 13.96 -12.09
N LEU A 292 17.05 14.66 -11.49
CA LEU A 292 18.07 14.05 -10.62
C LEU A 292 17.43 13.34 -9.41
N CYS A 293 16.50 14.01 -8.71
CA CYS A 293 15.78 13.41 -7.58
C CYS A 293 14.98 12.16 -8.00
N PHE A 294 14.31 12.23 -9.15
CA PHE A 294 13.58 11.11 -9.74
C PHE A 294 14.51 9.94 -10.08
N CYS A 295 15.65 10.18 -10.74
CA CYS A 295 16.64 9.14 -11.04
C CYS A 295 17.19 8.47 -9.76
N ILE A 296 17.47 9.24 -8.71
CA ILE A 296 17.91 8.70 -7.40
C ILE A 296 16.82 7.82 -6.77
N MET A 297 15.55 8.23 -6.86
CA MET A 297 14.41 7.48 -6.33
C MET A 297 14.19 6.16 -7.07
N VAL A 298 14.34 6.16 -8.41
CA VAL A 298 14.02 5.04 -9.30
C VAL A 298 15.17 4.02 -9.42
N LEU A 299 16.43 4.47 -9.33
CA LEU A 299 17.61 3.65 -9.57
C LEU A 299 17.63 2.33 -8.76
N PRO A 300 17.36 2.31 -7.44
CA PRO A 300 17.40 1.06 -6.67
C PRO A 300 16.37 0.03 -7.13
N LEU A 301 15.13 0.44 -7.45
CA LEU A 301 14.12 -0.47 -7.99
C LEU A 301 14.50 -0.98 -9.37
N ARG A 302 15.13 -0.15 -10.22
CA ARG A 302 15.64 -0.61 -11.52
C ARG A 302 16.79 -1.62 -11.38
N LEU A 303 17.72 -1.41 -10.46
CA LEU A 303 18.80 -2.37 -10.18
C LEU A 303 18.23 -3.72 -9.71
N PHE A 304 17.32 -3.68 -8.73
CA PHE A 304 16.59 -4.87 -8.28
C PHE A 304 15.85 -5.55 -9.44
N GLY A 305 15.06 -4.79 -10.21
CA GLY A 305 14.34 -5.25 -11.39
C GLY A 305 15.23 -5.97 -12.39
N PHE A 306 16.39 -5.39 -12.75
CA PHE A 306 17.35 -6.02 -13.67
C PHE A 306 17.91 -7.34 -13.15
N THR A 307 18.27 -7.43 -11.85
CA THR A 307 18.76 -8.71 -11.28
C THR A 307 17.71 -9.82 -11.29
N VAL A 308 16.44 -9.44 -11.12
CA VAL A 308 15.31 -10.37 -11.15
C VAL A 308 14.95 -10.77 -12.60
N GLU A 309 14.96 -9.80 -13.53
CA GLU A 309 14.81 -10.03 -14.98
C GLU A 309 15.89 -11.00 -15.48
N GLU A 310 17.17 -10.77 -15.14
CA GLU A 310 18.28 -11.66 -15.52
C GLU A 310 18.08 -13.08 -14.96
N LYS A 311 17.77 -13.21 -13.66
CA LYS A 311 17.51 -14.51 -13.02
C LYS A 311 16.40 -15.29 -13.73
N PHE A 312 15.28 -14.63 -14.06
CA PHE A 312 14.13 -15.31 -14.67
C PHE A 312 14.33 -15.62 -16.16
N CYS A 313 14.99 -14.75 -16.93
CA CYS A 313 15.15 -14.94 -18.36
C CYS A 313 16.36 -15.82 -18.75
N THR A 314 17.37 -15.97 -17.88
CA THR A 314 18.61 -16.72 -18.20
C THR A 314 18.76 -18.03 -17.44
N THR A 315 18.27 -18.10 -16.20
CA THR A 315 18.54 -19.24 -15.31
C THR A 315 17.36 -20.20 -15.31
N SER A 316 17.58 -21.44 -15.79
CA SER A 316 16.62 -22.53 -15.61
C SER A 316 16.43 -22.82 -14.12
N ALA A 317 15.19 -22.93 -13.67
CA ALA A 317 14.83 -23.11 -12.27
C ALA A 317 15.29 -24.46 -11.68
N ALA A 318 16.52 -24.51 -11.18
CA ALA A 318 17.02 -25.62 -10.35
C ALA A 318 16.74 -25.34 -8.87
N TYR A 319 15.53 -25.67 -8.39
CA TYR A 319 15.21 -25.58 -6.96
C TYR A 319 15.94 -26.65 -6.16
N GLN A 320 16.64 -26.24 -5.10
CA GLN A 320 17.27 -27.15 -4.14
C GLN A 320 16.31 -27.56 -3.01
N ASP A 321 15.23 -26.80 -2.78
CA ASP A 321 14.23 -27.12 -1.77
C ASP A 321 13.17 -28.08 -2.33
N GLU A 322 13.19 -29.31 -1.83
CA GLU A 322 12.29 -30.39 -2.25
C GLU A 322 10.81 -30.02 -2.09
N ARG A 323 10.46 -29.15 -1.12
CA ARG A 323 9.08 -28.70 -0.86
C ARG A 323 8.54 -27.86 -2.02
N VAL A 324 9.41 -27.09 -2.68
CA VAL A 324 9.06 -26.30 -3.87
C VAL A 324 8.86 -27.22 -5.07
N VAL A 325 9.70 -28.25 -5.22
CA VAL A 325 9.62 -29.22 -6.32
C VAL A 325 8.34 -30.07 -6.22
N ASP A 326 8.06 -30.62 -5.04
CA ASP A 326 6.85 -31.43 -4.78
C ASP A 326 5.56 -30.61 -5.02
N TYR A 327 5.50 -29.38 -4.49
CA TYR A 327 4.35 -28.50 -4.69
C TYR A 327 4.11 -28.16 -6.16
N ILE A 328 5.16 -27.97 -6.97
CA ILE A 328 5.04 -27.72 -8.41
C ILE A 328 4.53 -28.98 -9.14
N GLN A 329 4.94 -30.18 -8.73
CA GLN A 329 4.53 -31.44 -9.35
C GLN A 329 3.09 -31.84 -9.00
N ASN A 330 2.66 -31.58 -7.76
CA ASN A 330 1.35 -31.96 -7.24
C ASN A 330 0.25 -30.91 -7.47
N ALA A 331 0.58 -29.73 -8.00
CA ALA A 331 -0.40 -28.68 -8.27
C ALA A 331 -1.16 -28.90 -9.59
N ASN A 332 -2.49 -28.78 -9.53
CA ASN A 332 -3.38 -28.76 -10.70
C ASN A 332 -3.25 -27.48 -11.56
N VAL A 333 -2.24 -26.64 -11.33
CA VAL A 333 -2.05 -25.33 -11.97
C VAL A 333 -0.62 -25.22 -12.51
N SER A 334 -0.48 -24.89 -13.79
CA SER A 334 0.83 -24.71 -14.43
C SER A 334 1.49 -23.40 -14.00
N PHE A 335 2.55 -23.48 -13.19
CA PHE A 335 3.37 -22.33 -12.81
C PHE A 335 4.30 -21.87 -13.94
N VAL A 336 4.52 -20.56 -14.05
CA VAL A 336 5.52 -19.97 -14.95
C VAL A 336 6.83 -19.79 -14.18
N LEU A 337 7.78 -20.69 -14.42
CA LEU A 337 9.05 -20.83 -13.69
C LEU A 337 10.22 -20.13 -14.42
N PRO A 338 11.26 -19.65 -13.70
CA PRO A 338 12.51 -19.17 -14.29
C PRO A 338 13.08 -20.09 -15.38
N GLY A 339 13.49 -19.49 -16.50
CA GLY A 339 13.94 -20.19 -17.72
C GLY A 339 12.83 -20.57 -18.69
N ASN A 340 11.54 -20.49 -18.32
CA ASN A 340 10.43 -20.73 -19.25
C ASN A 340 10.14 -19.49 -20.14
N VAL A 341 11.13 -19.09 -20.93
CA VAL A 341 11.11 -17.87 -21.76
C VAL A 341 9.92 -17.84 -22.73
N GLY A 342 9.51 -18.99 -23.26
CA GLY A 342 8.35 -19.09 -24.17
C GLY A 342 7.02 -18.63 -23.55
N ASN A 343 6.89 -18.69 -22.21
CA ASN A 343 5.72 -18.23 -21.46
C ASN A 343 5.89 -16.82 -20.86
N MET A 344 7.05 -16.18 -21.05
CA MET A 344 7.43 -14.87 -20.49
C MET A 344 7.66 -13.84 -21.61
N THR A 345 6.58 -13.20 -22.06
CA THR A 345 6.63 -12.19 -23.15
C THR A 345 7.59 -11.04 -22.86
N TRP A 346 7.70 -10.60 -21.60
CA TRP A 346 8.63 -9.58 -21.12
C TRP A 346 10.11 -9.99 -21.14
N CYS A 347 10.46 -11.28 -21.30
CA CYS A 347 11.84 -11.72 -21.54
C CYS A 347 12.25 -11.60 -23.02
N SER A 348 11.29 -11.66 -23.95
CA SER A 348 11.53 -11.65 -25.40
C SER A 348 11.28 -10.30 -26.05
N LYS A 349 10.57 -9.37 -25.39
CA LYS A 349 10.59 -7.97 -25.80
C LYS A 349 12.03 -7.48 -25.74
N ASP A 350 12.54 -6.98 -26.86
CA ASP A 350 13.75 -6.15 -26.88
C ASP A 350 13.68 -5.17 -25.72
N LYS A 351 14.79 -5.00 -24.98
CA LYS A 351 14.86 -4.35 -23.67
C LYS A 351 14.45 -2.88 -23.71
N ASP A 352 13.16 -2.65 -23.91
CA ASP A 352 12.53 -1.35 -23.89
C ASP A 352 12.88 -0.75 -22.54
N PRO A 353 13.52 0.43 -22.51
CA PRO A 353 13.90 1.06 -21.27
C PRO A 353 12.61 1.54 -20.61
N ALA A 354 11.95 0.64 -19.89
CA ALA A 354 10.91 0.92 -18.93
C ALA A 354 11.58 1.67 -17.77
N ILE A 355 11.89 2.95 -18.01
CA ILE A 355 12.60 3.84 -17.10
C ILE A 355 11.92 3.85 -15.74
N LEU A 356 10.59 3.69 -15.73
CA LEU A 356 9.70 3.89 -14.60
C LEU A 356 9.55 2.67 -13.68
N MET A 357 9.46 1.46 -14.24
CA MET A 357 9.08 0.21 -13.56
C MET A 357 9.85 -0.97 -14.18
N PRO A 358 10.09 -2.08 -13.45
CA PRO A 358 10.62 -3.32 -14.03
C PRO A 358 9.81 -3.79 -15.24
N ALA A 359 10.46 -4.38 -16.25
CA ALA A 359 9.82 -4.72 -17.52
C ALA A 359 8.67 -5.74 -17.37
N TYR A 360 8.83 -6.70 -16.45
CA TYR A 360 7.80 -7.66 -16.10
C TYR A 360 6.59 -7.04 -15.38
N TYR A 361 6.73 -5.91 -14.69
CA TYR A 361 5.77 -5.52 -13.65
C TYR A 361 4.36 -5.27 -14.21
N THR A 362 4.26 -4.54 -15.33
CA THR A 362 2.98 -4.26 -15.99
C THR A 362 2.32 -5.55 -16.50
N GLU A 363 3.08 -6.43 -17.15
CA GLU A 363 2.55 -7.68 -17.71
C GLU A 363 2.09 -8.65 -16.62
N VAL A 364 2.84 -8.77 -15.53
CA VAL A 364 2.47 -9.63 -14.39
C VAL A 364 1.23 -9.09 -13.68
N GLN A 365 1.13 -7.77 -13.49
CA GLN A 365 -0.07 -7.12 -12.93
C GLN A 365 -1.32 -7.30 -13.81
N GLU A 366 -1.18 -7.22 -15.13
CA GLU A 366 -2.27 -7.48 -16.07
C GLU A 366 -2.66 -8.98 -16.10
N LYS A 367 -1.69 -9.88 -16.21
CA LYS A 367 -1.86 -11.34 -16.35
C LYS A 367 -2.54 -11.99 -15.14
N TYR A 368 -2.15 -11.60 -13.92
CA TYR A 368 -2.60 -12.26 -12.68
C TYR A 368 -3.66 -11.48 -11.90
N TRP A 369 -3.68 -10.14 -11.98
CA TRP A 369 -4.64 -9.29 -11.24
C TRP A 369 -5.59 -8.50 -12.15
N GLY A 370 -5.47 -8.61 -13.48
CA GLY A 370 -6.32 -7.88 -14.44
C GLY A 370 -6.15 -6.36 -14.35
N VAL A 371 -5.00 -5.89 -13.86
CA VAL A 371 -4.71 -4.47 -13.65
C VAL A 371 -4.20 -3.87 -14.95
N SER A 372 -5.08 -3.20 -15.67
CA SER A 372 -4.74 -2.31 -16.79
C SER A 372 -5.00 -0.84 -16.43
N LEU A 373 -4.50 0.08 -17.25
CA LEU A 373 -4.77 1.51 -17.08
C LEU A 373 -6.29 1.76 -17.12
N PHE A 374 -6.82 2.29 -16.01
CA PHE A 374 -8.26 2.40 -15.72
C PHE A 374 -9.05 1.09 -15.57
N GLY A 375 -8.50 -0.09 -15.85
CA GLY A 375 -9.19 -1.38 -15.80
C GLY A 375 -9.77 -1.78 -14.43
N TYR A 376 -9.27 -1.19 -13.35
CA TYR A 376 -9.82 -1.34 -11.99
C TYR A 376 -11.12 -0.55 -11.79
N TRP A 377 -11.29 0.60 -12.44
CA TRP A 377 -12.41 1.54 -12.26
C TRP A 377 -13.66 1.10 -13.04
N ARG A 378 -14.19 -0.06 -12.69
CA ARG A 378 -15.45 -0.60 -13.25
C ARG A 378 -16.61 -0.17 -12.36
N LEU A 379 -17.77 0.15 -12.95
CA LEU A 379 -18.98 0.51 -12.19
C LEU A 379 -19.37 -0.55 -11.14
N ARG A 380 -19.13 -1.84 -11.44
CA ARG A 380 -19.32 -2.97 -10.51
C ARG A 380 -18.48 -2.87 -9.21
N LYS A 381 -17.40 -2.09 -9.20
CA LYS A 381 -16.54 -1.89 -8.02
C LYS A 381 -16.90 -0.66 -7.18
N ILE A 382 -17.89 0.15 -7.58
CA ILE A 382 -18.34 1.32 -6.78
C ILE A 382 -18.64 0.97 -5.30
N PRO A 383 -19.23 -0.20 -4.94
CA PRO A 383 -19.47 -0.56 -3.54
C PRO A 383 -18.21 -0.85 -2.69
N PHE A 384 -17.01 -0.84 -3.29
CA PHE A 384 -15.73 -1.04 -2.61
C PHE A 384 -14.92 0.27 -2.44
N PHE A 385 -15.51 1.42 -2.78
CA PHE A 385 -14.96 2.77 -2.62
C PHE A 385 -15.86 3.61 -1.70
#